data_AF-A0A524CHI7-F1
#
_entry.id   AF-A0A524CHI7-F1
#
_cell.length_a   1.000
_cell.length_b   1.000
_cell.length_c   1.000
_cell.angle_alpha   90.00
_cell.angle_beta   90.00
_cell.angle_gamma   90.00
#
_symmetry.space_group_name_H-M   'P 1'
#
loop_
_entity.id
_entity.type
_entity.pdbx_description
1 polymer ?
#
loop_
_entity_poly.entity_id
_entity_poly.type
_entity_poly.pdbx_seq_one_letter_code
_entity_poly.pdbx_strand_id
1 'polypeptide(L)'
;FQDPRPPANIDPSSEEGYQASGYGFPSGHSQSAVGVYGYMAYKFKDKSKPFVIPTIFSIFIFLIALSRIILGVHDLQDIVGGLLIGTGFLITFIYLEPIATEKINTFSLPLKILIVIVVSTLLFLLGTLLFPTSGQAPIKNPIPYADSGEYAVVCGAMFGFTVGYLLENEYVGYEPSEASNKQKILNLIVGLIIIFVLYFLLDLLISGNVVLRFIRYFLLSFIISLLVPFVFTKINK
;
A
#
# COMPACT_ATOMS: atom_id res chain seq x y z
N PHE A 1 17.17 8.32 -14.25
CA PHE A 1 18.24 7.41 -13.82
C PHE A 1 17.71 6.00 -14.05
N GLN A 2 18.33 5.21 -14.92
CA GLN A 2 17.85 3.89 -15.36
C GLN A 2 18.83 2.83 -14.85
N ASP A 3 18.87 2.66 -13.54
CA ASP A 3 19.86 1.79 -12.91
C ASP A 3 19.53 0.32 -13.15
N PRO A 4 20.41 -0.46 -13.79
CA PRO A 4 20.18 -1.88 -13.97
C PRO A 4 20.16 -2.59 -12.62
N ARG A 5 19.39 -3.67 -12.53
CA ARG A 5 19.41 -4.57 -11.36
C ARG A 5 20.77 -5.28 -11.29
N PRO A 6 21.21 -5.71 -10.11
CA PRO A 6 22.35 -6.61 -10.00
C PRO A 6 22.14 -7.85 -10.88
N PRO A 7 23.20 -8.39 -11.51
CA PRO A 7 23.12 -9.74 -12.06
C PRO A 7 22.71 -10.66 -10.89
N ALA A 8 21.61 -11.41 -11.07
CA ALA A 8 21.08 -12.24 -10.01
C ALA A 8 22.19 -13.10 -9.39
N ASN A 9 22.16 -13.32 -8.07
CA ASN A 9 23.06 -14.25 -7.37
C ASN A 9 22.77 -15.72 -7.73
N ILE A 10 22.20 -15.97 -8.90
CA ILE A 10 21.49 -17.17 -9.29
C ILE A 10 21.94 -17.46 -10.72
N ASP A 11 22.39 -18.70 -10.94
CA ASP A 11 22.92 -19.17 -12.20
C ASP A 11 21.95 -18.83 -13.35
N PRO A 12 22.38 -18.13 -14.43
CA PRO A 12 21.53 -17.83 -15.58
C PRO A 12 20.88 -19.07 -16.23
N SER A 13 21.41 -20.27 -15.96
CA SER A 13 20.88 -21.56 -16.40
C SER A 13 19.86 -22.20 -15.43
N SER A 14 19.66 -21.63 -14.25
CA SER A 14 18.68 -22.08 -13.27
C SER A 14 17.37 -21.28 -13.38
N GLU A 15 16.24 -21.98 -13.50
CA GLU A 15 14.90 -21.37 -13.48
C GLU A 15 14.50 -20.81 -12.09
N GLU A 16 15.38 -20.91 -11.09
CA GLU A 16 15.08 -20.67 -9.67
C GLU A 16 15.37 -19.22 -9.20
N GLY A 17 15.45 -18.27 -10.13
CA GLY A 17 15.75 -16.88 -9.82
C GLY A 17 14.53 -15.97 -9.66
N TYR A 18 14.45 -15.21 -8.56
CA TYR A 18 13.43 -14.17 -8.40
C TYR A 18 13.73 -12.98 -9.32
N GLN A 19 13.12 -12.95 -10.51
CA GLN A 19 13.23 -11.83 -11.43
C GLN A 19 12.23 -10.74 -11.05
N ALA A 20 12.72 -9.61 -10.55
CA ALA A 20 11.92 -8.42 -10.34
C ALA A 20 11.84 -7.61 -11.65
N SER A 21 10.65 -7.13 -12.00
CA SER A 21 10.45 -6.26 -13.16
C SER A 21 10.96 -4.83 -12.88
N GLY A 22 11.45 -4.15 -13.93
CA GLY A 22 11.86 -2.75 -13.88
C GLY A 22 13.26 -2.49 -13.30
N TYR A 23 13.64 -1.21 -13.26
CA TYR A 23 14.96 -0.75 -12.79
C TYR A 23 15.18 -0.98 -11.28
N GLY A 24 16.45 -1.04 -10.88
CA GLY A 24 16.86 -1.22 -9.48
C GLY A 24 16.60 0.03 -8.64
N PHE A 25 17.00 1.20 -9.14
CA PHE A 25 16.90 2.43 -8.38
C PHE A 25 15.56 3.16 -8.57
N PRO A 26 14.94 3.69 -7.50
CA PRO A 26 15.19 3.39 -6.08
C PRO A 26 14.43 2.14 -5.62
N SER A 27 14.90 1.49 -4.55
CA SER A 27 14.23 0.31 -3.99
C SER A 27 12.85 0.66 -3.44
N GLY A 28 11.78 0.20 -4.10
CA GLY A 28 10.39 0.40 -3.65
C GLY A 28 10.08 -0.27 -2.31
N HIS A 29 10.67 -1.44 -2.05
CA HIS A 29 10.51 -2.13 -0.75
C HIS A 29 11.11 -1.31 0.40
N SER A 30 12.28 -0.70 0.18
CA SER A 30 12.93 0.15 1.18
C SER A 30 12.11 1.42 1.45
N GLN A 31 11.55 2.04 0.40
CA GLN A 31 10.64 3.19 0.53
C GLN A 31 9.38 2.85 1.34
N SER A 32 8.66 1.79 0.95
CA SER A 32 7.42 1.38 1.63
C SER A 32 7.68 0.93 3.07
N ALA A 33 8.82 0.28 3.34
CA ALA A 33 9.20 -0.10 4.70
C ALA A 33 9.37 1.14 5.60
N VAL A 34 10.06 2.18 5.12
CA VAL A 34 10.17 3.44 5.87
C VAL A 34 8.81 4.11 6.03
N GLY A 35 8.00 4.19 4.96
CA GLY A 35 6.69 4.82 5.02
C GLY A 35 5.78 4.19 6.07
N VAL A 36 5.67 2.85 6.09
CA VAL A 36 4.79 2.12 7.01
C VAL A 36 5.40 2.00 8.40
N TYR A 37 6.57 1.35 8.52
CA TYR A 37 7.16 1.04 9.81
C TYR A 37 7.78 2.27 10.46
N GLY A 38 8.30 3.21 9.68
CA GLY A 38 8.79 4.49 10.21
C GLY A 38 7.65 5.34 10.77
N TYR A 39 6.48 5.37 10.12
CA TYR A 39 5.30 6.04 10.68
C TYR A 39 4.81 5.36 11.96
N MET A 40 4.77 4.03 12.01
CA MET A 40 4.42 3.29 13.22
C MET A 40 5.42 3.57 14.36
N ALA A 41 6.73 3.54 14.07
CA ALA A 41 7.76 3.92 15.04
C ALA A 41 7.53 5.34 15.59
N TYR A 42 7.21 6.30 14.72
CA TYR A 42 6.89 7.67 15.12
C TYR A 42 5.65 7.74 16.01
N LYS A 43 4.55 7.05 15.66
CA LYS A 43 3.30 7.08 16.45
C LYS A 43 3.43 6.47 17.84
N PHE A 44 4.33 5.51 18.01
CA PHE A 44 4.56 4.83 19.30
C PHE A 44 5.73 5.41 20.11
N LYS A 45 6.43 6.44 19.61
CA LYS A 45 7.60 7.02 20.27
C LYS A 45 7.33 7.62 21.65
N ASP A 46 6.12 8.10 21.90
CA ASP A 46 5.72 8.74 23.17
C ASP A 46 4.76 7.87 24.01
N LYS A 47 4.61 6.59 23.67
CA LYS A 47 3.72 5.65 24.40
C LYS A 47 4.49 4.89 25.49
N SER A 48 3.79 4.04 26.25
CA SER A 48 4.29 3.35 27.46
C SER A 48 5.59 2.54 27.29
N LYS A 49 6.05 2.28 26.06
CA LYS A 49 7.33 1.65 25.73
C LYS A 49 8.04 2.43 24.62
N PRO A 50 8.53 3.65 24.92
CA PRO A 50 8.95 4.63 23.91
C PRO A 50 10.20 4.20 23.13
N PHE A 51 10.95 3.21 23.62
CA PHE A 51 12.14 2.69 22.95
C PHE A 51 11.89 1.32 22.29
N VAL A 52 11.17 0.41 22.96
CA VAL A 52 11.02 -0.98 22.48
C VAL A 52 10.26 -1.05 21.16
N ILE A 53 9.11 -0.38 21.06
CA ILE A 53 8.25 -0.47 19.86
C ILE A 53 8.90 0.21 18.66
N PRO A 54 9.46 1.43 18.77
CA PRO A 54 10.21 2.03 17.67
C PRO A 54 11.42 1.19 17.23
N THR A 55 12.18 0.61 18.17
CA THR A 55 13.31 -0.26 17.83
C THR A 55 12.86 -1.49 17.02
N ILE A 56 11.75 -2.14 17.38
CA ILE A 56 11.21 -3.28 16.61
C ILE A 56 10.90 -2.87 15.17
N PHE A 57 10.24 -1.72 14.98
CA PHE A 57 9.92 -1.23 13.64
C PHE A 57 11.16 -0.80 12.85
N SER A 58 12.18 -0.21 13.49
CA SER A 58 13.47 0.06 12.87
C SER A 58 14.18 -1.23 12.43
N ILE A 59 14.09 -2.30 13.24
CA ILE A 59 14.61 -3.62 12.87
C ILE A 59 13.87 -4.16 11.63
N PHE A 60 12.54 -4.00 11.54
CA PHE A 60 11.81 -4.42 10.33
C PHE A 60 12.25 -3.66 9.07
N ILE A 61 12.48 -2.35 9.16
CA ILE A 61 13.04 -1.58 8.03
C ILE A 61 14.38 -2.16 7.61
N PHE A 62 15.27 -2.43 8.57
CA PHE A 62 16.58 -3.02 8.31
C PHE A 62 16.47 -4.41 7.67
N LEU A 63 15.65 -5.31 8.23
CA LEU A 63 15.47 -6.66 7.71
C LEU A 63 14.88 -6.67 6.30
N ILE A 64 13.93 -5.77 6.00
CA ILE A 64 13.37 -5.64 4.65
C ILE A 64 14.43 -5.14 3.67
N ALA A 65 15.19 -4.10 4.03
CA ALA A 65 16.29 -3.61 3.21
C ALA A 65 17.34 -4.72 2.95
N LEU A 66 17.77 -5.41 4.01
CA LEU A 66 18.74 -6.51 3.93
C LEU A 66 18.23 -7.66 3.04
N SER A 67 16.94 -8.00 3.13
CA SER A 67 16.36 -9.06 2.30
C SER A 67 16.49 -8.76 0.79
N ARG A 68 16.56 -7.49 0.38
CA ARG A 68 16.71 -7.11 -1.03
C ARG A 68 18.12 -7.37 -1.55
N ILE A 69 19.13 -7.19 -0.70
CA ILE A 69 20.53 -7.55 -1.00
C ILE A 69 20.67 -9.07 -1.09
N ILE A 70 20.11 -9.79 -0.11
CA ILE A 70 20.20 -11.26 -0.04
C ILE A 70 19.57 -11.91 -1.27
N LEU A 71 18.40 -11.42 -1.70
CA LEU A 71 17.74 -11.91 -2.92
C LEU A 71 18.47 -11.49 -4.21
N GLY A 72 19.48 -10.62 -4.15
CA GLY A 72 20.25 -10.17 -5.31
C GLY A 72 19.43 -9.32 -6.28
N VAL A 73 18.39 -8.62 -5.79
CA VAL A 73 17.49 -7.81 -6.65
C VAL A 73 17.76 -6.31 -6.59
N HIS A 74 18.65 -5.85 -5.70
CA HIS A 74 18.98 -4.44 -5.53
C HIS A 74 20.43 -4.25 -5.09
N ASP A 75 21.07 -3.22 -5.64
CA ASP A 75 22.36 -2.75 -5.17
C ASP A 75 22.20 -1.92 -3.89
N LEU A 76 23.31 -1.69 -3.17
CA LEU A 76 23.29 -0.87 -1.96
C LEU A 76 22.78 0.55 -2.24
N GLN A 77 23.10 1.11 -3.41
CA GLN A 77 22.64 2.44 -3.82
C GLN A 77 21.11 2.52 -3.97
N ASP A 78 20.47 1.46 -4.48
CA ASP A 78 19.01 1.37 -4.60
C ASP A 78 18.34 1.46 -3.24
N ILE A 79 18.91 0.74 -2.27
CA ILE A 79 18.41 0.66 -0.91
C ILE A 79 18.58 2.00 -0.23
N VAL A 80 19.78 2.59 -0.27
CA VAL A 80 20.05 3.90 0.33
C VAL A 80 19.15 4.96 -0.29
N GLY A 81 19.02 5.00 -1.62
CA GLY A 81 18.11 5.91 -2.31
C GLY A 81 16.66 5.71 -1.88
N GLY A 82 16.21 4.46 -1.79
CA GLY A 82 14.86 4.14 -1.33
C GLY A 82 14.61 4.56 0.13
N LEU A 83 15.58 4.34 1.03
CA LEU A 83 15.48 4.77 2.43
C LEU A 83 15.42 6.30 2.54
N LEU A 84 16.25 7.03 1.78
CA LEU A 84 16.26 8.49 1.79
C LEU A 84 14.95 9.07 1.26
N ILE A 85 14.47 8.58 0.11
CA ILE A 85 13.21 9.03 -0.48
C ILE A 85 12.04 8.73 0.47
N GLY A 86 11.96 7.49 0.98
CA GLY A 86 10.92 7.10 1.93
C GLY A 86 10.93 7.94 3.21
N THR A 87 12.12 8.26 3.73
CA THR A 87 12.28 9.12 4.92
C THR A 87 11.84 10.55 4.62
N GLY A 88 12.20 11.10 3.47
CA GLY A 88 11.76 12.44 3.04
C GLY A 88 10.24 12.53 2.95
N PHE A 89 9.58 11.54 2.35
CA PHE A 89 8.12 11.46 2.31
C PHE A 89 7.51 11.33 3.70
N LEU A 90 8.07 10.47 4.56
CA LEU A 90 7.58 10.30 5.93
C LEU A 90 7.66 11.60 6.75
N ILE A 91 8.80 12.29 6.69
CA ILE A 91 8.98 13.59 7.37
C ILE A 91 7.94 14.59 6.86
N THR A 92 7.81 14.70 5.54
CA THR A 92 6.83 15.59 4.90
C THR A 92 5.41 15.27 5.37
N PHE A 93 5.05 13.99 5.41
CA PHE A 93 3.75 13.53 5.89
C PHE A 93 3.51 13.90 7.36
N ILE A 94 4.48 13.67 8.26
CA ILE A 94 4.36 14.00 9.68
C ILE A 94 4.08 15.48 9.92
N TYR A 95 4.69 16.37 9.13
CA TYR A 95 4.48 17.81 9.27
C TYR A 95 3.18 18.30 8.60
N LEU A 96 2.80 17.72 7.45
CA LEU A 96 1.63 18.17 6.69
C LEU A 96 0.31 17.56 7.19
N GLU A 97 0.33 16.32 7.68
CA GLU A 97 -0.86 15.59 8.13
C GLU A 97 -1.71 16.39 9.13
N PRO A 98 -1.19 16.92 10.25
CA PRO A 98 -2.05 17.62 11.23
C PRO A 98 -2.71 18.87 10.64
N ILE A 99 -1.99 19.61 9.79
CA ILE A 99 -2.49 20.82 9.12
C ILE A 99 -3.59 20.45 8.12
N ALA A 100 -3.35 19.41 7.32
CA ALA A 100 -4.31 18.93 6.34
C ALA A 100 -5.57 18.37 7.01
N THR A 101 -5.41 17.56 8.06
CA THR A 101 -6.51 16.93 8.80
C THR A 101 -7.41 17.97 9.45
N GLU A 102 -6.87 19.00 10.10
CA GLU A 102 -7.67 20.09 10.69
C GLU A 102 -8.56 20.75 9.64
N LYS A 103 -7.99 21.09 8.47
CA LYS A 103 -8.73 21.72 7.38
C LYS A 103 -9.75 20.78 6.74
N ILE A 104 -9.37 19.54 6.43
CA ILE A 104 -10.24 18.54 5.80
C ILE A 104 -11.44 18.24 6.70
N ASN A 105 -11.26 18.22 8.02
CA ASN A 105 -12.36 17.94 8.96
C ASN A 105 -13.46 19.00 8.94
N THR A 106 -13.17 20.23 8.48
CA THR A 106 -14.19 21.28 8.30
C THR A 106 -15.10 21.07 7.09
N PHE A 107 -14.73 20.19 6.16
CA PHE A 107 -15.49 19.97 4.93
C PHE A 107 -16.69 19.04 5.15
N SER A 108 -17.75 19.26 4.37
CA SER A 108 -18.88 18.35 4.33
C SER A 108 -18.48 17.00 3.69
N LEU A 109 -19.17 15.92 4.08
CA LEU A 109 -18.90 14.59 3.53
C LEU A 109 -18.92 14.54 1.98
N PRO A 110 -19.89 15.17 1.27
CA PRO A 110 -19.87 15.19 -0.19
C PRO A 110 -18.62 15.86 -0.77
N LEU A 111 -18.11 16.91 -0.14
CA LEU A 111 -16.88 17.57 -0.57
C LEU A 111 -15.65 16.69 -0.32
N LYS A 112 -15.58 16.01 0.83
CA LYS A 112 -14.50 15.04 1.10
C LYS A 112 -14.48 13.93 0.06
N ILE A 113 -15.64 13.35 -0.26
CA ILE A 113 -15.77 12.31 -1.29
C ILE A 113 -15.36 12.86 -2.66
N LEU A 114 -15.82 14.06 -3.03
CA LEU A 114 -15.45 14.70 -4.30
C LEU A 114 -13.93 14.89 -4.42
N ILE A 115 -13.27 15.38 -3.37
CA ILE A 115 -11.81 15.56 -3.34
C ILE A 115 -11.11 14.22 -3.56
N VAL A 116 -11.53 13.16 -2.87
CA VAL A 116 -10.94 11.82 -3.00
C VAL A 116 -11.12 11.26 -4.41
N ILE A 117 -12.31 11.41 -5.02
CA ILE A 117 -12.58 11.01 -6.40
C ILE A 117 -11.63 11.75 -7.35
N VAL A 118 -11.55 13.07 -7.24
CA VAL A 118 -10.71 13.91 -8.10
C VAL A 118 -9.25 13.54 -7.96
N VAL A 119 -8.71 13.50 -6.73
CA VAL A 119 -7.30 13.20 -6.47
C VAL A 119 -6.93 11.80 -6.96
N SER A 120 -7.73 10.79 -6.64
CA SER A 120 -7.44 9.40 -7.04
C SER A 120 -7.52 9.22 -8.56
N THR A 121 -8.48 9.88 -9.21
CA THR A 121 -8.62 9.84 -10.68
C THR A 121 -7.48 10.58 -11.36
N LEU A 122 -7.09 11.77 -10.88
CA LEU A 122 -5.98 12.53 -11.44
C LEU A 122 -4.66 11.77 -11.30
N LEU A 123 -4.40 11.13 -10.17
CA LEU A 123 -3.20 10.30 -9.98
C LEU A 123 -3.21 9.07 -10.90
N PHE A 124 -4.36 8.43 -11.09
CA PHE A 124 -4.49 7.32 -12.03
C PHE A 124 -4.25 7.77 -13.49
N LEU A 125 -4.81 8.91 -13.89
CA LEU A 125 -4.60 9.49 -15.22
C LEU A 125 -3.14 9.91 -15.42
N LEU A 126 -2.52 10.52 -14.42
CA LEU A 126 -1.10 10.87 -14.45
C LEU A 126 -0.23 9.63 -14.59
N GLY A 127 -0.49 8.56 -13.82
CA GLY A 127 0.22 7.29 -13.94
C GLY A 127 0.06 6.67 -15.34
N THR A 128 -1.15 6.70 -15.89
CA THR A 128 -1.41 6.21 -17.25
C THR A 128 -0.70 7.04 -18.33
N LEU A 129 -0.59 8.36 -18.14
CA LEU A 129 0.13 9.26 -19.02
C LEU A 129 1.65 9.03 -18.96
N LEU A 130 2.19 8.85 -17.75
CA LEU A 130 3.62 8.62 -17.53
C LEU A 130 4.07 7.21 -17.95
N PHE A 131 3.17 6.23 -17.86
CA PHE A 131 3.47 4.82 -18.14
C PHE A 131 2.44 4.19 -19.09
N PRO A 132 2.36 4.64 -20.35
CA PRO A 132 1.28 4.28 -21.30
C PRO A 132 1.29 2.80 -21.73
N THR A 133 2.40 2.10 -21.51
CA THR A 133 2.60 0.69 -21.88
C THR A 133 2.36 -0.27 -20.72
N SER A 134 1.98 0.25 -19.55
CA SER A 134 1.78 -0.55 -18.33
C SER A 134 0.60 -1.50 -18.46
N GLY A 135 0.75 -2.71 -17.92
CA GLY A 135 -0.30 -3.74 -17.93
C GLY A 135 -0.61 -4.32 -19.31
N GLN A 136 0.21 -4.06 -20.34
CA GLN A 136 0.17 -4.79 -21.61
C GLN A 136 0.93 -6.12 -21.49
N ALA A 137 0.52 -7.13 -22.27
CA ALA A 137 1.20 -8.42 -22.32
C ALA A 137 2.69 -8.24 -22.70
N PRO A 138 3.61 -9.11 -22.23
CA PRO A 138 5.04 -8.97 -22.49
C PRO A 138 5.32 -8.90 -23.99
N ILE A 139 5.66 -7.69 -24.46
CA ILE A 139 6.11 -7.43 -25.81
C ILE A 139 7.54 -7.94 -25.96
N LYS A 140 7.83 -8.59 -27.11
CA LYS A 140 9.12 -9.23 -27.42
C LYS A 140 10.33 -8.29 -27.28
N ASN A 141 10.10 -6.98 -27.37
CA ASN A 141 11.03 -5.92 -27.02
C ASN A 141 10.30 -4.96 -26.05
N PRO A 142 10.42 -5.12 -24.72
CA PRO A 142 9.79 -4.19 -23.78
C PRO A 142 10.38 -2.81 -23.98
N ILE A 143 9.50 -1.81 -24.15
CA ILE A 143 9.91 -0.41 -24.10
C ILE A 143 10.47 -0.18 -22.68
N PRO A 144 11.57 0.58 -22.51
CA PRO A 144 11.97 1.07 -21.20
C PRO A 144 10.74 1.60 -20.46
N TYR A 145 10.64 1.41 -19.13
CA TYR A 145 9.49 1.83 -18.31
C TYR A 145 8.22 0.95 -18.33
N ALA A 146 8.30 -0.34 -18.64
CA ALA A 146 7.19 -1.26 -18.38
C ALA A 146 6.93 -1.39 -16.86
N ASP A 147 6.07 -0.54 -16.31
CA ASP A 147 5.46 -0.76 -15.00
C ASP A 147 4.44 -1.90 -15.13
N SER A 148 4.38 -2.78 -14.14
CA SER A 148 3.39 -3.88 -14.14
C SER A 148 1.97 -3.35 -14.03
N GLY A 149 1.78 -2.05 -13.82
CA GLY A 149 0.51 -1.39 -13.52
C GLY A 149 0.30 -1.21 -12.02
N GLU A 150 1.37 -1.07 -11.23
CA GLU A 150 1.27 -0.90 -9.77
C GLU A 150 0.63 0.43 -9.39
N TYR A 151 0.80 1.48 -10.21
CA TYR A 151 0.12 2.76 -9.95
C TYR A 151 -1.41 2.60 -9.90
N ALA A 152 -1.97 1.71 -10.73
CA ALA A 152 -3.40 1.43 -10.75
C ALA A 152 -3.87 0.72 -9.47
N VAL A 153 -3.03 -0.17 -8.92
CA VAL A 153 -3.27 -0.83 -7.63
C VAL A 153 -3.37 0.21 -6.52
N VAL A 154 -2.36 1.08 -6.42
CA VAL A 154 -2.27 2.10 -5.36
C VAL A 154 -3.42 3.11 -5.47
N CYS A 155 -3.69 3.63 -6.67
CA CYS A 155 -4.76 4.62 -6.86
C CYS A 155 -6.15 4.02 -6.59
N GLY A 156 -6.39 2.77 -7.04
CA GLY A 156 -7.65 2.07 -6.78
C GLY A 156 -7.83 1.80 -5.28
N ALA A 157 -6.80 1.26 -4.63
CA ALA A 157 -6.82 0.97 -3.19
C ALA A 157 -7.00 2.25 -2.34
N MET A 158 -6.31 3.33 -2.68
CA MET A 158 -6.44 4.62 -2.00
C MET A 158 -7.87 5.17 -2.14
N PHE A 159 -8.45 5.09 -3.33
CA PHE A 159 -9.81 5.55 -3.59
C PHE A 159 -10.83 4.74 -2.78
N GLY A 160 -10.80 3.42 -2.92
CA GLY A 160 -11.77 2.53 -2.27
C GLY A 160 -11.67 2.58 -0.76
N PHE A 161 -10.44 2.52 -0.21
CA PHE A 161 -10.20 2.60 1.22
C PHE A 161 -10.68 3.94 1.80
N THR A 162 -10.36 5.07 1.17
CA THR A 162 -10.69 6.38 1.73
C THR A 162 -12.19 6.66 1.69
N VAL A 163 -12.88 6.32 0.59
CA VAL A 163 -14.35 6.45 0.53
C VAL A 163 -15.01 5.49 1.51
N GLY A 164 -14.55 4.23 1.57
CA GLY A 164 -15.09 3.26 2.51
C GLY A 164 -14.93 3.71 3.96
N TYR A 165 -13.75 4.21 4.33
CA TYR A 165 -13.48 4.78 5.66
C TYR A 165 -14.35 6.00 5.99
N LEU A 166 -14.54 6.93 5.03
CA LEU A 166 -15.41 8.10 5.25
C LEU A 166 -16.86 7.70 5.50
N LEU A 167 -17.39 6.74 4.73
CA LEU A 167 -18.75 6.23 4.90
C LEU A 167 -18.89 5.39 6.17
N GLU A 168 -17.85 4.65 6.53
CA GLU A 168 -17.82 3.83 7.75
C GLU A 168 -17.91 4.73 8.99
N ASN A 169 -17.12 5.79 9.07
CA ASN A 169 -17.21 6.76 10.18
C ASN A 169 -18.56 7.47 10.26
N GLU A 170 -19.18 7.80 9.11
CA GLU A 170 -20.44 8.55 9.09
C GLU A 170 -21.65 7.65 9.44
N TYR A 171 -21.70 6.43 8.89
CA TYR A 171 -22.91 5.61 8.89
C TYR A 171 -22.80 4.29 9.65
N VAL A 172 -21.59 3.79 9.90
CA VAL A 172 -21.36 2.47 10.53
C VAL A 172 -20.88 2.61 11.97
N GLY A 173 -19.82 3.39 12.22
CA GLY A 173 -19.29 3.65 13.56
C GLY A 173 -18.85 2.39 14.30
N TYR A 174 -18.09 1.51 13.63
CA TYR A 174 -17.60 0.29 14.26
C TYR A 174 -16.51 0.59 15.29
N GLU A 175 -16.82 0.38 16.56
CA GLU A 175 -15.89 0.58 17.68
C GLU A 175 -15.32 -0.75 18.18
N PRO A 176 -14.12 -1.17 17.70
CA PRO A 176 -13.49 -2.40 18.19
C PRO A 176 -13.03 -2.28 19.64
N SER A 177 -12.92 -1.06 20.20
CA SER A 177 -12.43 -0.82 21.56
C SER A 177 -13.33 -1.47 22.63
N GLU A 178 -14.64 -1.42 22.42
CA GLU A 178 -15.69 -1.94 23.31
C GLU A 178 -15.82 -3.47 23.27
N ALA A 179 -15.31 -4.12 22.22
CA ALA A 179 -15.37 -5.56 22.06
C ALA A 179 -14.47 -6.31 23.06
N SER A 180 -14.94 -7.47 23.52
CA SER A 180 -14.13 -8.39 24.33
C SER A 180 -12.89 -8.87 23.56
N ASN A 181 -11.82 -9.26 24.27
CA ASN A 181 -10.61 -9.78 23.62
C ASN A 181 -10.87 -11.01 22.74
N LYS A 182 -11.84 -11.86 23.13
CA LYS A 182 -12.26 -13.01 22.32
C LYS A 182 -12.88 -12.53 21.00
N GLN A 183 -13.76 -11.54 21.07
CA GLN A 183 -14.41 -10.98 19.88
C GLN A 183 -13.41 -10.26 18.97
N LYS A 184 -12.45 -9.53 19.54
CA LYS A 184 -11.34 -8.89 18.78
C LYS A 184 -10.55 -9.93 17.97
N ILE A 185 -10.20 -11.07 18.59
CA ILE A 185 -9.50 -12.16 17.90
C ILE A 185 -10.39 -12.78 16.81
N LEU A 186 -11.67 -13.03 17.11
CA LEU A 186 -12.61 -13.58 16.13
C LEU A 186 -12.74 -12.66 14.92
N ASN A 187 -12.93 -11.36 15.13
CA ASN A 187 -13.06 -10.36 14.07
C ASN A 187 -11.78 -10.26 13.24
N LEU A 188 -10.60 -10.39 13.85
CA LEU A 188 -9.35 -10.45 13.11
C LEU A 188 -9.30 -11.69 12.19
N ILE A 189 -9.64 -12.88 12.70
CA ILE A 189 -9.63 -14.12 11.91
C ILE A 189 -10.65 -14.03 10.77
N VAL A 190 -11.88 -13.64 11.06
CA VAL A 190 -12.94 -13.48 10.05
C VAL A 190 -12.55 -12.43 9.02
N GLY A 191 -12.00 -11.29 9.46
CA GLY A 191 -11.51 -10.23 8.58
C GLY A 191 -10.43 -10.73 7.63
N LEU A 192 -9.43 -11.47 8.14
CA LEU A 192 -8.37 -12.06 7.31
C LEU A 192 -8.93 -13.07 6.29
N ILE A 193 -9.89 -13.90 6.69
CA ILE A 193 -10.56 -14.84 5.77
C ILE A 193 -11.30 -14.08 4.67
N ILE A 194 -12.07 -13.05 5.02
CA ILE A 194 -12.80 -12.24 4.04
C ILE A 194 -11.83 -11.56 3.07
N ILE A 195 -10.74 -10.95 3.57
CA ILE A 195 -9.72 -10.32 2.73
C ILE A 195 -9.14 -11.34 1.74
N PHE A 196 -8.75 -12.51 2.23
CA PHE A 196 -8.15 -13.56 1.40
C PHE A 196 -9.14 -14.04 0.33
N VAL A 197 -10.36 -14.38 0.71
CA VAL A 197 -11.40 -14.83 -0.22
C VAL A 197 -11.71 -13.76 -1.26
N LEU A 198 -11.91 -12.50 -0.85
CA LEU A 198 -12.18 -11.39 -1.77
C LEU A 198 -11.02 -11.13 -2.71
N TYR A 199 -9.78 -11.23 -2.24
CA TYR A 199 -8.61 -11.04 -3.07
C TYR A 199 -8.60 -12.02 -4.25
N PHE A 200 -8.73 -13.33 -3.98
CA PHE A 200 -8.74 -14.35 -5.05
C PHE A 200 -10.01 -14.29 -5.90
N LEU A 201 -11.17 -14.04 -5.29
CA LEU A 201 -12.43 -13.94 -6.03
C LEU A 201 -12.41 -12.76 -7.00
N LEU A 202 -11.97 -11.59 -6.56
CA LEU A 202 -11.90 -10.41 -7.42
C LEU A 202 -10.78 -10.52 -8.45
N ASP A 203 -9.68 -11.22 -8.16
CA ASP A 203 -8.64 -11.51 -9.16
C ASP A 203 -9.19 -12.42 -10.26
N LEU A 204 -10.00 -13.43 -9.91
CA LEU A 204 -10.66 -14.31 -10.88
C LEU A 204 -11.69 -13.56 -11.74
N LEU A 205 -12.50 -12.69 -11.13
CA LEU A 205 -13.60 -12.00 -11.80
C LEU A 205 -13.16 -10.74 -12.58
N ILE A 206 -12.15 -10.03 -12.08
CA ILE A 206 -11.71 -8.73 -12.58
C ILE A 206 -10.18 -8.77 -12.77
N SER A 207 -9.76 -9.31 -13.90
CA SER A 207 -8.36 -9.36 -14.31
C SER A 207 -8.16 -8.70 -15.68
N GLY A 208 -6.95 -8.20 -15.93
CA GLY A 208 -6.58 -7.61 -17.20
C GLY A 208 -5.83 -6.29 -17.06
N ASN A 209 -6.24 -5.30 -17.86
CA ASN A 209 -5.56 -4.02 -18.02
C ASN A 209 -5.58 -3.16 -16.73
N VAL A 210 -4.84 -2.04 -16.77
CA VAL A 210 -4.72 -1.09 -15.65
C VAL A 210 -6.06 -0.52 -15.15
N VAL A 211 -7.07 -0.39 -16.01
CA VAL A 211 -8.42 0.08 -15.60
C VAL A 211 -9.13 -0.99 -14.78
N LEU A 212 -9.14 -2.24 -15.25
CA LEU A 212 -9.72 -3.36 -14.50
C LEU A 212 -8.98 -3.59 -13.18
N ARG A 213 -7.66 -3.43 -13.18
CA ARG A 213 -6.85 -3.49 -11.96
C ARG A 213 -7.23 -2.37 -10.98
N PHE A 214 -7.38 -1.14 -11.44
CA PHE A 214 -7.85 -0.02 -10.62
C PHE A 214 -9.22 -0.33 -9.98
N ILE A 215 -10.19 -0.79 -10.79
CA ILE A 215 -11.53 -1.16 -10.32
C ILE A 215 -11.46 -2.28 -9.28
N ARG A 216 -10.66 -3.32 -9.53
CA ARG A 216 -10.47 -4.44 -8.61
C ARG A 216 -10.00 -3.97 -7.23
N TYR A 217 -8.94 -3.16 -7.20
CA TYR A 217 -8.36 -2.72 -5.93
C TYR A 217 -9.21 -1.63 -5.24
N PHE A 218 -9.99 -0.86 -6.00
CA PHE A 218 -11.07 -0.04 -5.45
C PHE A 218 -12.09 -0.90 -4.71
N LEU A 219 -12.68 -1.91 -5.38
CA LEU A 219 -13.69 -2.77 -4.76
C LEU A 219 -13.14 -3.53 -3.56
N LEU A 220 -11.95 -4.12 -3.68
CA LEU A 220 -11.31 -4.86 -2.60
C LEU A 220 -11.15 -3.98 -1.35
N SER A 221 -10.54 -2.80 -1.50
CA SER A 221 -10.29 -1.89 -0.38
C SER A 221 -11.56 -1.25 0.18
N PHE A 222 -12.54 -0.94 -0.67
CA PHE A 222 -13.84 -0.40 -0.27
C PHE A 222 -14.63 -1.40 0.58
N ILE A 223 -14.71 -2.66 0.14
CA ILE A 223 -15.41 -3.72 0.87
C ILE A 223 -14.76 -3.96 2.25
N ILE A 224 -13.42 -4.00 2.29
CA ILE A 224 -12.67 -4.20 3.53
C ILE A 224 -12.86 -3.03 4.51
N SER A 225 -12.89 -1.80 4.02
CA SER A 225 -12.98 -0.61 4.88
C SER A 225 -14.40 -0.23 5.29
N LEU A 226 -15.44 -0.66 4.57
CA LEU A 226 -16.83 -0.35 4.89
C LEU A 226 -17.66 -1.58 5.29
N LEU A 227 -17.72 -2.58 4.41
CA LEU A 227 -18.66 -3.69 4.58
C LEU A 227 -18.22 -4.65 5.68
N VAL A 228 -16.92 -4.89 5.83
CA VAL A 228 -16.41 -5.76 6.91
C VAL A 228 -16.71 -5.15 8.30
N PRO A 229 -16.38 -3.88 8.59
CA PRO A 229 -16.83 -3.20 9.81
C PRO A 229 -18.34 -3.27 10.01
N PHE A 230 -19.13 -3.00 8.95
CA PHE A 230 -20.59 -3.07 9.03
C PHE A 230 -21.07 -4.46 9.46
N VAL A 231 -20.52 -5.55 8.91
CA VAL A 231 -20.84 -6.91 9.33
C VAL A 231 -20.48 -7.13 10.80
N PHE A 232 -19.33 -6.65 11.26
CA PHE A 232 -18.93 -6.79 12.67
C PHE A 232 -19.86 -6.06 13.64
N THR A 233 -20.43 -4.91 13.27
CA THR A 233 -21.45 -4.25 14.11
C THR A 233 -22.71 -5.10 14.32
N LYS A 234 -23.00 -6.05 13.42
CA LYS A 234 -24.17 -6.93 13.53
C LYS A 234 -23.89 -8.22 14.30
N ILE A 235 -22.63 -8.70 14.26
CA ILE A 235 -22.20 -9.94 14.89
C ILE A 235 -21.71 -9.71 16.32
N ASN A 236 -21.09 -8.56 16.60
CA ASN A 236 -20.64 -8.18 17.93
C ASN A 236 -21.85 -7.71 18.76
N LYS A 237 -22.61 -8.67 19.29
CA LYS A 237 -23.56 -8.44 20.39
C LYS A 237 -23.02 -9.06 21.67
#